data_AF-A0A7J2MXZ4-F1
#
_entry.id   AF-A0A7J2MXZ4-F1
#
_cell.length_a   1.000
_cell.length_b   1.000
_cell.length_c   1.000
_cell.angle_alpha   90.00
_cell.angle_beta   90.00
_cell.angle_gamma   90.00
#
_symmetry.space_group_name_H-M   'P 1'
#
loop_
_entity.id
_entity.type
_entity.pdbx_description
1 polymer ?
#
loop_
_entity_poly.entity_id
_entity_poly.type
_entity_poly.pdbx_seq_one_letter_code
_entity_poly.pdbx_strand_id
1 'polypeptide(L)'
;MKKKCNCGINTPLIGKIAGRKADSIILPSGKIIPPSSITGIPAKVMEELNTKKILQFQILQKSIDKVEVLVVIDEEQRDKEPSIDILFKKLKEKFEARFGGEVEVEIKEVKEIKRPERLATPPPVVTSMVRVS
;
A
#
# COMPACT_ATOMS: atom_id res chain seq x y z
N MET A 1 -16.76 30.79 -21.30
CA MET A 1 -16.26 31.76 -20.30
C MET A 1 -15.11 31.15 -19.53
N LYS A 2 -13.92 31.76 -19.58
CA LYS A 2 -12.68 31.29 -18.93
C LYS A 2 -12.53 31.98 -17.57
N LYS A 3 -12.42 31.24 -16.46
CA LYS A 3 -12.01 31.80 -15.17
C LYS A 3 -10.52 32.17 -15.26
N LYS A 4 -10.22 33.47 -15.22
CA LYS A 4 -8.86 34.01 -15.06
C LYS A 4 -8.53 34.04 -13.57
N CYS A 5 -7.50 33.31 -13.15
CA CYS A 5 -6.83 33.56 -11.88
C CYS A 5 -5.90 34.79 -12.03
N ASN A 6 -5.84 35.64 -11.02
CA ASN A 6 -5.06 36.88 -10.98
C ASN A 6 -3.57 36.69 -10.60
N CYS A 7 -3.09 35.45 -10.49
CA CYS A 7 -1.66 35.18 -10.32
C CYS A 7 -1.10 34.76 -11.69
N GLY A 8 -0.14 35.51 -12.23
CA GLY A 8 0.37 35.40 -13.61
C GLY A 8 1.18 34.15 -13.94
N ILE A 9 0.73 32.96 -13.54
CA ILE A 9 1.34 31.69 -13.92
C ILE A 9 0.59 31.12 -15.12
N ASN A 10 1.18 31.30 -16.30
CA ASN A 10 0.68 30.75 -17.56
C ASN A 10 1.51 29.52 -17.95
N THR A 11 1.45 28.46 -17.14
CA THR A 11 2.08 27.17 -17.46
C THR A 11 1.01 26.19 -17.96
N PRO A 12 1.30 25.33 -18.94
CA PRO A 12 0.38 24.29 -19.35
C PRO A 12 0.00 23.43 -18.15
N LEU A 13 -1.30 23.26 -17.93
CA LEU A 13 -1.84 22.28 -16.98
C LEU A 13 -1.28 20.91 -17.36
N ILE A 14 -0.47 20.32 -16.48
CA ILE A 14 0.05 18.97 -16.67
C ILE A 14 -1.15 18.03 -16.88
N GLY A 15 -1.31 17.56 -18.12
CA GLY A 15 -2.24 16.51 -18.48
C GLY A 15 -1.84 15.24 -17.74
N LYS A 16 -2.84 14.61 -17.11
CA LYS A 16 -2.78 13.34 -16.36
C LYS A 16 -1.41 12.65 -16.37
N ILE A 17 -0.68 12.76 -15.26
CA ILE A 17 0.49 11.91 -14.98
C ILE A 17 -0.03 10.49 -14.72
N ALA A 18 -0.21 9.70 -15.79
CA ALA A 18 -0.67 8.31 -15.71
C ALA A 18 0.26 7.41 -14.88
N GLY A 19 1.50 7.85 -14.65
CA GLY A 19 2.51 7.10 -13.89
C GLY A 19 2.18 6.88 -12.41
N ARG A 20 1.38 7.75 -11.76
CA ARG A 20 1.06 7.61 -10.32
C ARG A 20 -0.18 6.77 -10.02
N LYS A 21 -0.93 6.36 -11.05
CA LYS A 21 -2.15 5.55 -10.85
C LYS A 21 -1.82 4.10 -10.48
N ALA A 22 -0.70 3.57 -10.99
CA ALA A 22 -0.22 2.22 -10.68
C ALA A 22 0.15 2.02 -9.20
N ASP A 23 0.42 3.11 -8.48
CA ASP A 23 0.77 3.08 -7.05
C ASP A 23 -0.44 3.20 -6.12
N SER A 24 -1.67 3.30 -6.65
CA SER A 24 -2.90 3.50 -5.86
C SER A 24 -3.80 2.28 -5.89
N ILE A 25 -4.50 2.01 -4.79
CA ILE A 25 -5.51 0.93 -4.70
C ILE A 25 -6.86 1.48 -5.15
N ILE A 26 -7.61 0.71 -5.93
CA ILE A 26 -8.91 1.12 -6.46
C ILE A 26 -9.98 0.25 -5.83
N LEU A 27 -10.87 0.81 -5.03
CA LEU A 27 -11.94 0.05 -4.39
C LEU A 27 -13.08 -0.25 -5.39
N PRO A 28 -13.93 -1.27 -5.13
CA PRO A 28 -15.12 -1.56 -5.93
C PRO A 28 -16.05 -0.36 -6.14
N SER A 29 -16.16 0.55 -5.17
CA SER A 29 -16.88 1.82 -5.32
C SER A 29 -16.28 2.79 -6.35
N GLY A 30 -15.10 2.49 -6.91
CA GLY A 30 -14.32 3.39 -7.76
C GLY A 30 -13.47 4.40 -6.98
N LYS A 31 -13.52 4.36 -5.64
CA LYS A 31 -12.69 5.19 -4.77
C LYS A 31 -11.21 4.83 -4.94
N ILE A 32 -10.37 5.84 -5.12
CA ILE A 32 -8.92 5.67 -5.26
C ILE A 32 -8.26 5.95 -3.91
N ILE A 33 -7.56 4.95 -3.38
CA ILE A 33 -6.80 5.03 -2.14
C ILE A 33 -5.33 5.30 -2.47
N PRO A 34 -4.81 6.49 -2.12
CA PRO A 34 -3.43 6.83 -2.43
C PRO A 34 -2.45 6.05 -1.54
N PRO A 35 -1.25 5.71 -2.06
CA PRO A 35 -0.25 4.93 -1.34
C PRO A 35 0.16 5.57 -0.02
N SER A 36 0.31 6.90 0.02
CA SER A 36 0.65 7.65 1.25
C SER A 36 -0.31 7.41 2.41
N SER A 37 -1.53 6.94 2.15
CA SER A 37 -2.52 6.68 3.18
C SER A 37 -2.54 5.24 3.72
N ILE A 38 -1.82 4.33 3.07
CA ILE A 38 -1.77 2.91 3.40
C ILE A 38 -0.36 2.43 3.74
N THR A 39 0.69 3.06 3.18
CA THR A 39 2.09 2.69 3.46
C THR A 39 2.51 2.97 4.91
N GLY A 40 1.81 3.86 5.61
CA GLY A 40 2.03 4.12 7.04
C GLY A 40 1.39 3.09 7.98
N ILE A 41 0.52 2.20 7.49
CA ILE A 41 -0.20 1.24 8.34
C ILE A 41 0.75 0.28 9.04
N PRO A 42 1.71 -0.38 8.36
CA PRO A 42 2.64 -1.31 9.02
C PRO A 42 3.46 -0.65 10.12
N ALA A 43 3.95 0.58 9.89
CA ALA A 43 4.72 1.33 10.88
C ALA A 43 3.89 1.63 12.14
N LYS A 44 2.64 2.07 11.97
CA LYS A 44 1.72 2.33 13.09
C LYS A 44 1.38 1.07 13.88
N VAL A 45 1.16 -0.05 13.20
CA VAL A 45 0.89 -1.33 13.88
C VAL A 45 2.11 -1.78 14.68
N MET A 46 3.32 -1.65 14.12
CA MET A 46 4.56 -1.93 14.83
C MET A 46 4.73 -1.04 16.08
N GLU A 47 4.40 0.25 15.98
CA GLU A 47 4.41 1.18 17.10
C GLU A 47 3.38 0.81 18.19
N GLU A 48 2.13 0.55 17.81
CA GLU A 48 1.04 0.13 18.71
C GLU A 48 1.37 -1.17 19.47
N LEU A 49 2.08 -2.09 18.80
CA LEU A 49 2.47 -3.38 19.35
C LEU A 49 3.87 -3.39 19.96
N ASN A 50 4.55 -2.23 20.01
CA ASN A 50 5.92 -2.06 20.49
C ASN A 50 6.90 -3.12 19.93
N THR A 51 6.83 -3.35 18.61
CA THR A 51 7.58 -4.41 17.91
C THR A 51 8.31 -3.86 16.69
N LYS A 52 9.40 -4.52 16.29
CA LYS A 52 10.18 -4.18 15.08
C LYS A 52 10.30 -5.36 14.10
N LYS A 53 9.34 -6.29 14.17
CA LYS A 53 9.35 -7.56 13.43
C LYS A 53 9.25 -7.43 11.91
N ILE A 54 8.79 -6.31 11.34
CA ILE A 54 8.61 -6.19 9.88
C ILE A 54 9.85 -5.54 9.27
N LEU A 55 10.57 -6.29 8.45
CA LEU A 55 11.73 -5.78 7.69
C LEU A 55 11.29 -5.08 6.40
N GLN A 56 10.33 -5.68 5.70
CA GLN A 56 9.85 -5.17 4.43
C GLN A 56 8.38 -5.57 4.25
N PHE A 57 7.64 -4.77 3.48
CA PHE A 57 6.30 -5.12 3.08
C PHE A 57 6.01 -4.65 1.65
N GLN A 58 5.02 -5.24 1.03
CA GLN A 58 4.50 -4.84 -0.27
C GLN A 58 2.98 -5.03 -0.31
N ILE A 59 2.26 -4.03 -0.79
CA ILE A 59 0.80 -4.04 -0.92
C ILE A 59 0.46 -4.26 -2.39
N LEU A 60 -0.21 -5.35 -2.70
CA LEU A 60 -0.54 -5.78 -4.05
C LEU A 60 -2.05 -5.88 -4.20
N GLN A 61 -2.64 -5.09 -5.09
CA GLN A 61 -4.01 -5.32 -5.51
C GLN A 61 -4.04 -6.31 -6.67
N LYS A 62 -4.49 -7.54 -6.40
CA LYS A 62 -4.59 -8.62 -7.40
C LYS A 62 -5.84 -8.49 -8.27
N SER A 63 -6.95 -8.10 -7.65
CA SER A 63 -8.24 -7.87 -8.29
C SER A 63 -8.95 -6.69 -7.62
N ILE A 64 -10.08 -6.25 -8.18
CA ILE A 64 -10.83 -5.09 -7.65
C ILE A 64 -11.27 -5.29 -6.20
N ASP A 65 -11.54 -6.53 -5.82
CA ASP A 65 -12.09 -7.00 -4.56
C ASP A 65 -11.05 -7.64 -3.63
N LYS A 66 -9.78 -7.78 -4.06
CA LYS A 66 -8.73 -8.44 -3.27
C LYS A 66 -7.41 -7.68 -3.24
N VAL A 67 -6.91 -7.45 -2.02
CA VAL A 67 -5.59 -6.90 -1.73
C VAL A 67 -4.77 -7.90 -0.91
N GLU A 68 -3.56 -8.18 -1.39
CA GLU A 68 -2.56 -8.95 -0.65
C GLU A 68 -1.52 -8.01 -0.05
N VAL A 69 -1.17 -8.22 1.21
CA VAL A 69 -0.06 -7.53 1.87
C VAL A 69 1.02 -8.55 2.16
N LEU A 70 2.09 -8.52 1.37
CA LEU A 70 3.28 -9.33 1.59
C LEU A 70 4.10 -8.69 2.71
N VAL A 71 4.54 -9.50 3.67
CA VAL A 71 5.32 -9.06 4.83
C VAL A 71 6.54 -9.97 4.98
N VAL A 72 7.72 -9.36 5.08
CA VAL A 72 8.97 -10.04 5.43
C VAL A 72 9.21 -9.82 6.91
N ILE A 73 9.32 -10.91 7.66
CA ILE A 73 9.54 -10.89 9.10
C ILE A 73 11.04 -11.00 9.40
N ASP A 74 11.47 -10.25 10.42
CA ASP A 74 12.77 -10.40 11.04
C ASP A 74 12.77 -11.65 11.91
N GLU A 75 13.45 -12.70 11.44
CA GLU A 75 13.58 -13.97 12.15
C GLU A 75 14.23 -13.81 13.53
N GLU A 76 15.12 -12.82 13.73
CA GLU A 76 15.72 -12.54 15.05
C GLU A 76 14.71 -11.98 16.06
N GLN A 77 13.58 -11.46 15.57
CA GLN A 77 12.51 -10.91 16.39
C GLN A 77 11.27 -11.80 16.40
N ARG A 78 11.22 -12.90 15.61
CA ARG A 78 10.06 -13.79 15.45
C ARG A 78 9.50 -14.28 16.78
N ASP A 79 10.38 -14.81 17.63
CA ASP A 79 9.99 -15.44 18.90
C ASP A 79 9.75 -14.45 20.03
N LYS A 80 9.93 -13.14 19.79
CA LYS A 80 9.64 -12.10 20.79
C LYS A 80 8.16 -11.79 20.82
N GLU A 81 7.65 -11.33 21.95
CA GLU A 81 6.28 -10.80 22.01
C GLU A 81 6.12 -9.50 21.21
N PRO A 82 4.92 -9.18 20.70
CA PRO A 82 3.76 -10.08 20.57
C PRO A 82 3.95 -11.06 19.40
N SER A 83 3.19 -12.16 19.40
CA SER A 83 3.28 -13.18 18.35
C SER A 83 2.97 -12.62 16.95
N ILE A 84 3.48 -13.31 15.92
CA ILE A 84 3.23 -12.96 14.52
C ILE A 84 1.73 -12.96 14.20
N ASP A 85 0.95 -13.88 14.78
CA ASP A 85 -0.50 -13.93 14.58
C ASP A 85 -1.20 -12.66 15.06
N ILE A 86 -0.78 -12.09 16.20
CA ILE A 86 -1.31 -10.83 16.72
C ILE A 86 -0.96 -9.69 15.76
N LEU A 87 0.29 -9.65 15.28
CA LEU A 87 0.74 -8.67 14.31
C LEU A 87 -0.08 -8.74 13.00
N PHE A 88 -0.27 -9.93 12.44
CA PHE A 88 -1.00 -10.14 11.20
C PHE A 88 -2.48 -9.83 11.34
N LYS A 89 -3.10 -10.24 12.44
CA LYS A 89 -4.48 -9.87 12.76
C LYS A 89 -4.64 -8.35 12.82
N LYS A 90 -3.73 -7.65 13.51
CA LYS A 90 -3.79 -6.19 13.65
C LYS A 90 -3.57 -5.46 12.32
N LEU A 91 -2.64 -5.95 11.49
CA LEU A 91 -2.44 -5.45 10.13
C LEU A 91 -3.73 -5.59 9.32
N LYS A 92 -4.30 -6.80 9.28
CA LYS A 92 -5.54 -7.10 8.55
C LYS A 92 -6.66 -6.15 8.95
N GLU A 93 -6.93 -6.02 10.25
CA GLU A 93 -7.95 -5.11 10.79
C GLU A 93 -7.75 -3.65 10.34
N LYS A 94 -6.52 -3.14 10.40
CA LYS A 94 -6.22 -1.74 10.01
C LYS A 94 -6.38 -1.51 8.51
N PHE A 95 -5.97 -2.47 7.68
CA PHE A 95 -6.15 -2.39 6.22
C PHE A 95 -7.63 -2.50 5.83
N GLU A 96 -8.37 -3.46 6.38
CA GLU A 96 -9.81 -3.63 6.12
C GLU A 96 -10.59 -2.38 6.53
N ALA A 97 -10.30 -1.83 7.72
CA ALA A 97 -10.89 -0.57 8.17
C ALA A 97 -10.55 0.59 7.21
N ARG A 98 -9.32 0.63 6.68
CA ARG A 98 -8.91 1.67 5.71
C ARG A 98 -9.64 1.54 4.38
N PHE A 99 -9.95 0.32 3.96
CA PHE A 99 -10.72 0.03 2.74
C PHE A 99 -12.23 0.03 2.96
N GLY A 100 -12.71 0.29 4.19
CA GLY A 100 -14.14 0.34 4.49
C GLY A 100 -14.85 -1.01 4.34
N GLY A 101 -14.10 -2.12 4.43
CA GLY A 101 -14.65 -3.47 4.22
C GLY A 101 -15.06 -3.79 2.77
N GLU A 102 -14.73 -2.92 1.80
CA GLU A 102 -15.09 -3.14 0.39
C GLU A 102 -14.22 -4.21 -0.30
N VAL A 103 -13.06 -4.54 0.29
CA VAL A 103 -12.04 -5.40 -0.31
C VAL A 103 -11.57 -6.40 0.72
N GLU A 104 -11.43 -7.66 0.32
CA GLU A 104 -10.77 -8.69 1.11
C GLU A 104 -9.28 -8.40 1.23
N VAL A 105 -8.77 -8.43 2.47
CA VAL A 105 -7.34 -8.25 2.76
C VAL A 105 -6.73 -9.56 3.24
N GLU A 106 -5.69 -10.00 2.54
CA GLU A 106 -4.90 -11.18 2.89
C GLU A 106 -3.48 -10.75 3.27
N ILE A 107 -3.04 -11.08 4.50
CA ILE A 107 -1.66 -10.85 4.94
C ILE A 107 -0.87 -12.13 4.68
N LYS A 108 0.25 -12.02 3.94
CA LYS A 108 1.11 -13.16 3.60
C LYS A 108 2.52 -12.92 4.08
N GLU A 109 3.03 -13.85 4.87
CA GLU A 109 4.44 -13.91 5.17
C GLU A 109 5.22 -14.41 3.94
N VAL A 110 6.29 -13.70 3.56
CA VAL A 110 7.20 -14.11 2.49
C VAL A 110 8.64 -13.98 2.96
N LYS A 111 9.52 -14.87 2.49
CA LYS A 111 10.95 -14.83 2.82
C LYS A 111 11.64 -13.58 2.26
N GLU A 112 11.22 -13.14 1.08
CA GLU A 112 11.78 -11.97 0.40
C GLU A 112 10.75 -11.37 -0.56
N ILE A 113 10.85 -10.05 -0.78
CA ILE A 113 10.10 -9.36 -1.84
C ILE A 113 11.07 -9.13 -2.99
N LYS A 114 10.86 -9.90 -4.08
CA LYS A 114 11.75 -9.89 -5.23
C LYS A 114 11.78 -8.51 -5.90
N ARG A 115 13.00 -8.07 -6.23
CA ARG A 115 13.21 -6.91 -7.09
C ARG A 115 13.09 -7.36 -8.55
N PRO A 116 12.27 -6.72 -9.38
CA PRO A 116 12.29 -7.00 -10.81
C PRO A 116 13.66 -6.60 -11.36
N GLU A 117 14.39 -7.52 -11.99
CA GLU A 117 15.77 -7.33 -12.49
C GLU A 117 15.93 -6.12 -13.44
N ARG A 118 14.83 -5.62 -14.00
CA ARG A 118 14.80 -4.49 -14.94
C ARG A 118 14.67 -3.12 -14.30
N LEU A 119 14.47 -3.04 -12.97
CA LEU A 119 14.32 -1.78 -12.26
C LEU A 119 15.62 -1.47 -11.49
N ALA A 120 16.27 -0.37 -11.86
CA ALA A 120 17.38 0.21 -11.08
C ALA A 120 16.91 0.76 -9.71
N THR A 121 15.59 0.87 -9.51
CA THR A 121 14.95 1.35 -8.29
C THR A 121 14.41 0.21 -7.44
N PRO A 122 14.30 0.37 -6.11
CA PRO A 122 13.64 -0.59 -5.24
C PRO A 122 12.24 -0.97 -5.74
N PRO A 123 11.74 -2.18 -5.44
CA PRO A 123 10.43 -2.60 -5.88
C PRO A 123 9.37 -1.65 -5.27
N PRO A 124 8.32 -1.31 -6.04
CA PRO A 124 7.27 -0.43 -5.55
C PRO A 124 6.59 -1.04 -4.32
N VAL A 125 6.39 -0.22 -3.29
CA VAL A 125 5.77 -0.62 -2.01
C VAL A 125 4.27 -0.89 -2.20
N VAL A 126 3.63 -0.23 -3.16
CA VAL A 126 2.24 -0.45 -3.53
C VAL A 126 2.17 -0.71 -5.02
N THR A 127 1.41 -1.72 -5.44
CA THR A 127 1.18 -2.00 -6.86
C THR A 127 -0.26 -2.44 -7.05
N SER A 128 -0.98 -1.75 -7.93
CA SER A 128 -2.28 -2.22 -8.40
C SER A 128 -2.19 -2.84 -9.78
N MET A 129 -2.66 -4.08 -9.89
CA MET A 129 -2.78 -4.79 -11.17
C MET A 129 -4.13 -4.51 -11.86
N VAL A 130 -5.02 -3.78 -11.18
CA VAL A 130 -6.34 -3.41 -11.70
C VAL A 130 -6.20 -2.24 -12.67
N ARG A 131 -6.66 -2.42 -13.91
CA ARG A 131 -6.68 -1.35 -14.92
C ARG A 131 -8.04 -0.66 -14.89
N VAL A 132 -8.03 0.67 -14.85
CA VAL A 132 -9.24 1.47 -15.10
C VAL A 132 -9.36 1.66 -16.60
N SER A 133 -10.37 1.04 -17.20
CA SER A 133 -10.76 1.22 -18.60
C SER A 133 -11.19 2.65 -18.89
#